data_AF-A0AA36IDL2-F1
#
_entry.id   AF-A0AA36IDL2-F1
#
_cell.length_a   1.000
_cell.length_b   1.000
_cell.length_c   1.000
_cell.angle_alpha   90.00
_cell.angle_beta   90.00
_cell.angle_gamma   90.00
#
_symmetry.space_group_name_H-M   'P 1'
#
loop_
_entity.id
_entity.type
_entity.pdbx_description
1 polymer ?
#
loop_
_entity_poly.entity_id
_entity_poly.type
_entity_poly.pdbx_seq_one_letter_code
_entity_poly.pdbx_strand_id
1 'polypeptide(L)'
;MHELLLLTPRHRHGCHERLKIARRLGRLDQAGWGANGRLRLGEILHTRLAEGVILLLVTLELCMTLLECGLKSGFICLFQVDVVCNVDGFVCESAEGRRTSLVLETCEMMSKVIVVLFAVEMMLKVSVAPVHTLSNLWHLLDMLVVFGNLLFTFCLAGRGELSLLLRCWRIFKLIMLVEEEAEKIEEHIRRRMKEETSHASDCSPRSAGAASTTHLRHATRGGKFGGGIGAVLGTATGAAVGVIPAIFTFGLSIPICAAVGGGTGLCAGTAVQSFP
;
A
#
# COMPACT_ATOMS: atom_id res chain seq x y z
N MET A 1 -35.59 -6.26 1.54
CA MET A 1 -34.16 -6.59 1.76
C MET A 1 -33.55 -7.32 0.56
N HIS A 2 -34.25 -8.29 -0.05
CA HIS A 2 -33.75 -9.04 -1.22
C HIS A 2 -33.60 -8.21 -2.50
N GLU A 3 -34.53 -7.28 -2.80
CA GLU A 3 -34.44 -6.43 -4.01
C GLU A 3 -33.31 -5.40 -3.95
N LEU A 4 -33.06 -4.81 -2.78
CA LEU A 4 -31.93 -3.86 -2.58
C LEU A 4 -30.55 -4.54 -2.69
N LEU A 5 -30.45 -5.85 -2.44
CA LEU A 5 -29.21 -6.63 -2.57
C LEU A 5 -28.93 -7.07 -4.02
N LEU A 6 -29.91 -7.01 -4.92
CA LEU A 6 -29.77 -7.43 -6.31
C LEU A 6 -29.15 -6.35 -7.23
N LEU A 7 -29.22 -5.08 -6.83
CA LEU A 7 -28.72 -3.94 -7.63
C LEU A 7 -27.25 -3.60 -7.40
N THR A 8 -26.64 -4.08 -6.31
CA THR A 8 -25.24 -3.83 -5.99
C THR A 8 -24.35 -4.98 -6.48
N PRO A 9 -23.25 -4.72 -7.21
CA PRO A 9 -22.39 -5.78 -7.72
C PRO A 9 -21.80 -6.61 -6.57
N ARG A 10 -21.79 -7.94 -6.72
CA ARG A 10 -21.41 -8.92 -5.66
C ARG A 10 -20.05 -8.67 -5.02
N HIS A 11 -19.07 -8.16 -5.77
CA HIS A 11 -17.71 -7.92 -5.26
C HIS A 11 -17.59 -6.74 -4.28
N ARG A 12 -18.60 -5.85 -4.22
CA ARG A 12 -18.62 -4.68 -3.30
C ARG A 12 -19.43 -4.89 -2.03
N HIS A 13 -20.06 -6.06 -1.86
CA HIS A 13 -20.81 -6.36 -0.64
C HIS A 13 -19.85 -6.74 0.50
N GLY A 14 -19.13 -5.74 1.02
CA GLY A 14 -18.40 -5.90 2.26
C GLY A 14 -19.34 -6.35 3.37
N CYS A 15 -18.84 -7.18 4.29
CA CYS A 15 -19.59 -7.72 5.42
C CYS A 15 -20.36 -6.64 6.22
N HIS A 16 -19.87 -5.39 6.19
CA HIS A 16 -20.49 -4.24 6.82
C HIS A 16 -21.78 -3.75 6.17
N GLU A 17 -22.05 -4.01 4.89
CA GLU A 17 -23.26 -3.48 4.26
C GLU A 17 -24.54 -4.07 4.86
N ARG A 18 -24.53 -5.36 5.24
CA ARG A 18 -25.68 -5.95 5.94
C ARG A 18 -25.95 -5.28 7.29
N LEU A 19 -24.90 -4.94 8.04
CA LEU A 19 -25.01 -4.24 9.33
C LEU A 19 -25.42 -2.76 9.15
N LYS A 20 -24.91 -2.08 8.11
CA LYS A 20 -25.31 -0.72 7.76
C LYS A 20 -26.78 -0.65 7.36
N ILE A 21 -27.24 -1.61 6.55
CA ILE A 21 -28.67 -1.74 6.18
C ILE A 21 -29.52 -2.00 7.43
N ALA A 22 -29.11 -2.93 8.30
CA ALA A 22 -29.83 -3.20 9.55
C ALA A 22 -29.92 -1.96 10.46
N ARG A 23 -28.86 -1.14 10.52
CA ARG A 23 -28.85 0.14 11.24
C ARG A 23 -29.80 1.16 10.64
N ARG A 24 -29.83 1.32 9.31
CA ARG A 24 -30.76 2.23 8.62
C ARG A 24 -32.22 1.83 8.81
N LEU A 25 -32.49 0.53 8.97
CA LEU A 25 -33.82 -0.01 9.21
C LEU A 25 -34.23 0.02 10.69
N GLY A 26 -33.38 0.49 11.60
CA GLY A 26 -33.67 0.46 13.05
C GLY A 26 -33.77 -0.95 13.63
N ARG A 27 -33.20 -1.96 12.96
CA ARG A 27 -33.26 -3.38 13.37
C ARG A 27 -31.89 -3.92 13.80
N LEU A 28 -31.01 -3.05 14.31
CA LEU A 28 -29.66 -3.45 14.68
C LEU A 28 -29.67 -4.47 15.84
N ASP A 29 -30.65 -4.39 16.74
CA ASP A 29 -30.80 -5.28 17.90
C ASP A 29 -31.11 -6.73 17.49
N GLN A 30 -31.67 -6.93 16.29
CA GLN A 30 -31.95 -8.26 15.75
C GLN A 30 -30.69 -8.95 15.17
N ALA A 31 -29.60 -8.21 14.96
CA ALA A 31 -28.36 -8.73 14.37
C ALA A 31 -27.43 -9.41 15.39
N GLY A 32 -27.86 -9.53 16.66
CA GLY A 32 -27.14 -10.23 17.72
C GLY A 32 -26.38 -9.30 18.68
N TRP A 33 -25.90 -9.89 19.77
CA TRP A 33 -25.16 -9.16 20.81
C TRP A 33 -23.86 -8.58 20.24
N GLY A 34 -23.62 -7.29 20.47
CA GLY A 34 -22.42 -6.59 20.00
C GLY A 34 -22.44 -6.13 18.54
N ALA A 35 -23.57 -6.21 17.81
CA ALA A 35 -23.67 -5.75 16.42
C ALA A 35 -23.21 -4.28 16.24
N ASN A 36 -23.55 -3.40 17.18
CA ASN A 36 -23.11 -2.00 17.18
C ASN A 36 -21.58 -1.86 17.38
N GLY A 37 -21.01 -2.68 18.27
CA GLY A 37 -19.56 -2.70 18.51
C GLY A 37 -18.79 -3.18 17.28
N ARG A 38 -19.23 -4.28 16.65
CA ARG A 38 -18.64 -4.80 15.41
C ARG A 38 -18.73 -3.82 14.25
N LEU A 39 -19.84 -3.08 14.14
CA LEU A 39 -19.99 -2.03 13.13
C LEU A 39 -18.99 -0.89 13.35
N ARG A 40 -18.87 -0.38 14.59
CA ARG A 40 -17.89 0.67 14.92
C ARG A 40 -16.46 0.20 14.73
N LEU A 41 -16.14 -1.01 15.18
CA LEU A 41 -14.80 -1.57 15.06
C LEU A 41 -14.42 -1.75 13.59
N GLY A 42 -15.34 -2.24 12.77
CA GLY A 42 -15.10 -2.32 11.33
C GLY A 42 -15.00 -0.97 10.63
N GLU A 43 -15.77 0.04 11.05
CA GLU A 43 -15.60 1.42 10.56
C GLU A 43 -14.20 1.95 10.88
N ILE A 44 -13.68 1.70 12.09
CA ILE A 44 -12.31 2.08 12.49
C ILE A 44 -11.26 1.31 11.67
N LEU A 45 -11.45 0.00 11.51
CA LEU A 45 -10.49 -0.88 10.84
C LEU A 45 -10.41 -0.61 9.33
N HIS A 46 -11.48 -0.12 8.72
CA HIS A 46 -11.52 0.33 7.32
C HIS A 46 -11.13 1.80 7.14
N THR A 47 -10.62 2.48 8.17
CA THR A 47 -10.10 3.83 7.97
C THR A 47 -8.81 3.78 7.16
N ARG A 48 -8.63 4.76 6.27
CA ARG A 48 -7.37 4.98 5.52
C ARG A 48 -6.15 5.09 6.44
N LEU A 49 -6.36 5.58 7.66
CA LEU A 49 -5.31 5.66 8.68
C LEU A 49 -4.88 4.27 9.15
N ALA A 50 -5.80 3.34 9.41
CA ALA A 50 -5.45 1.98 9.79
C ALA A 50 -4.67 1.27 8.67
N GLU A 51 -5.14 1.37 7.42
CA GLU A 51 -4.44 0.86 6.25
C GLU A 51 -3.02 1.45 6.12
N GLY A 52 -2.88 2.77 6.28
CA GLY A 52 -1.59 3.47 6.24
C GLY A 52 -0.65 3.07 7.39
N VAL A 53 -1.17 2.87 8.60
CA VAL A 53 -0.38 2.40 9.75
C VAL A 53 0.14 1.00 9.52
N ILE A 54 -0.68 0.10 8.98
CA ILE A 54 -0.28 -1.27 8.62
C ILE A 54 0.84 -1.23 7.58
N LEU A 55 0.67 -0.44 6.51
CA LEU A 55 1.69 -0.27 5.48
C LEU A 55 3.00 0.23 6.08
N LEU A 56 2.95 1.26 6.93
CA LEU A 56 4.11 1.81 7.62
C LEU A 56 4.80 0.77 8.51
N LEU A 57 4.05 -0.04 9.26
CA LEU A 57 4.62 -1.10 10.11
C LEU A 57 5.32 -2.19 9.28
N VAL A 58 4.72 -2.64 8.17
CA VAL A 58 5.36 -3.59 7.24
C VAL A 58 6.64 -2.99 6.66
N THR A 59 6.59 -1.73 6.25
CA THR A 59 7.75 -1.02 5.72
C THR A 59 8.87 -0.93 6.76
N LEU A 60 8.57 -0.47 7.98
CA LEU A 60 9.56 -0.36 9.05
C LEU A 60 10.23 -1.71 9.36
N GLU A 61 9.47 -2.80 9.36
CA GLU A 61 10.04 -4.13 9.56
C GLU A 61 10.93 -4.58 8.41
N LEU A 62 10.54 -4.33 7.16
CA LEU A 62 11.36 -4.62 5.99
C LEU A 62 12.69 -3.87 6.06
N CYS A 63 12.63 -2.58 6.42
CA CYS A 63 13.79 -1.72 6.66
C CYS A 63 14.73 -2.34 7.71
N MET A 64 14.19 -2.79 8.84
CA MET A 64 14.98 -3.39 9.93
C MET A 64 15.58 -4.75 9.52
N THR A 65 14.85 -5.54 8.73
CA THR A 65 15.34 -6.81 8.19
C THR A 65 16.48 -6.60 7.20
N LEU A 66 16.37 -5.60 6.32
CA LEU A 66 17.43 -5.23 5.39
C LEU A 66 18.66 -4.72 6.13
N LEU A 67 18.48 -3.91 7.20
CA LEU A 67 19.57 -3.45 8.05
C LEU A 67 20.29 -4.63 8.71
N GLU A 68 19.55 -5.57 9.30
CA GLU A 68 20.11 -6.77 9.93
C GLU A 68 20.88 -7.63 8.92
N CYS A 69 20.32 -7.89 7.74
CA CYS A 69 21.00 -8.64 6.68
C CYS A 69 22.26 -7.91 6.19
N GLY A 70 22.18 -6.60 5.94
CA GLY A 70 23.29 -5.80 5.46
C GLY A 70 24.45 -5.74 6.47
N LEU A 71 24.15 -5.67 7.76
CA LEU A 71 25.15 -5.75 8.83
C LEU A 71 25.80 -7.14 8.91
N LYS A 72 25.01 -8.22 8.88
CA LYS A 72 25.52 -9.60 8.95
C LYS A 72 26.39 -9.97 7.75
N SER A 73 26.05 -9.47 6.57
CA SER A 73 26.83 -9.69 5.35
C SER A 73 28.04 -8.75 5.22
N GLY A 74 28.20 -7.75 6.09
CA GLY A 74 29.27 -6.76 6.00
C GLY A 74 29.09 -5.75 4.86
N PHE A 75 27.90 -5.64 4.27
CA PHE A 75 27.60 -4.64 3.24
C PHE A 75 27.34 -3.25 3.81
N ILE A 76 26.82 -3.17 5.04
CA ILE A 76 26.49 -1.91 5.72
C ILE A 76 27.44 -1.73 6.90
N CYS A 77 27.96 -0.52 7.03
CA CYS A 77 28.84 -0.11 8.11
C CYS A 77 28.21 1.08 8.84
N LEU A 78 27.76 0.86 10.09
CA LEU A 78 27.01 1.88 10.85
C LEU A 78 27.92 2.89 11.54
N PHE A 79 29.08 2.44 12.04
CA PHE A 79 29.99 3.27 12.80
C PHE A 79 31.39 3.16 12.19
N GLN A 80 31.91 4.32 11.80
CA GLN A 80 33.30 4.47 11.45
C GLN A 80 34.10 4.61 12.75
N VAL A 81 35.10 3.76 12.94
CA VAL A 81 36.04 3.90 14.04
C VAL A 81 37.25 4.65 13.52
N ASP A 82 37.49 5.86 14.03
CA ASP A 82 38.71 6.59 13.73
C ASP A 82 39.89 5.84 14.35
N VAL A 83 40.64 5.15 13.50
CA VAL A 83 41.88 4.50 13.93
C VAL A 83 42.91 5.60 14.13
N VAL A 84 43.27 5.82 15.40
CA VAL A 84 44.36 6.71 15.80
C VAL A 84 45.68 6.05 15.42
N CYS A 85 46.01 6.02 14.13
CA CYS A 85 47.33 5.71 13.56
C CYS A 85 47.23 5.92 12.04
N ASN A 86 48.18 6.69 11.49
CA ASN A 86 48.44 7.18 10.13
C ASN A 86 48.23 6.22 8.90
N VAL A 87 47.24 5.34 8.93
CA VAL A 87 46.90 4.40 7.86
C VAL A 87 45.52 4.77 7.36
N ASP A 88 45.42 5.16 6.09
CA ASP A 88 44.17 5.53 5.40
C ASP A 88 43.27 4.30 5.17
N GLY A 89 42.79 3.68 6.25
CA GLY A 89 41.92 2.51 6.22
C GLY A 89 40.62 2.77 6.97
N PHE A 90 39.49 2.60 6.29
CA PHE A 90 38.18 2.56 6.94
C PHE A 90 38.01 1.22 7.67
N VAL A 91 38.10 1.24 9.00
CA VAL A 91 37.78 0.06 9.82
C VAL A 91 36.32 0.16 10.25
N CYS A 92 35.53 -0.76 9.73
CA CYS A 92 34.12 -0.90 10.10
C CYS A 92 33.99 -1.69 11.40
N GLU A 93 33.18 -1.17 12.33
CA GLU A 93 32.83 -1.91 13.54
C GLU A 93 32.02 -3.15 13.12
N SER A 94 32.60 -4.35 13.33
CA SER A 94 31.98 -5.64 12.99
C SER A 94 30.61 -5.81 13.68
N ALA A 95 29.85 -6.84 13.28
CA ALA A 95 28.60 -7.23 13.94
C ALA A 95 28.78 -7.51 15.45
N GLU A 96 30.00 -7.82 15.89
CA GLU A 96 30.38 -8.04 17.29
C GLU A 96 30.64 -6.73 18.08
N GLY A 97 30.56 -5.58 17.41
CA GLY A 97 30.71 -4.26 18.01
C GLY A 97 29.69 -4.00 19.12
N ARG A 98 30.13 -3.35 20.21
CA ARG A 98 29.26 -3.05 21.36
C ARG A 98 28.10 -2.13 21.00
N ARG A 99 28.28 -1.26 20.00
CA ARG A 99 27.21 -0.37 19.51
C ARG A 99 26.30 -1.09 18.52
N THR A 100 26.89 -1.83 17.59
CA THR A 100 26.16 -2.60 16.59
C THR A 100 25.25 -3.65 17.22
N SER A 101 25.70 -4.32 18.28
CA SER A 101 24.90 -5.30 19.02
C SER A 101 23.65 -4.69 19.66
N LEU A 102 23.76 -3.48 20.23
CA LEU A 102 22.61 -2.77 20.81
C LEU A 102 21.58 -2.35 19.76
N VAL A 103 22.05 -1.96 18.57
CA VAL A 103 21.15 -1.67 17.43
C VAL A 103 20.45 -2.94 16.97
N LEU A 104 21.18 -4.05 16.79
CA LEU A 104 20.61 -5.35 16.42
C LEU A 104 19.58 -5.86 17.43
N GLU A 105 19.86 -5.74 18.73
CA GLU A 105 18.94 -6.12 19.81
C GLU A 105 17.66 -5.26 19.78
N THR A 106 17.82 -3.94 19.55
CA THR A 106 16.68 -3.03 19.38
C THR A 106 15.87 -3.40 18.14
N CYS A 107 16.53 -3.73 17.03
CA CYS A 107 15.87 -4.18 15.80
C CYS A 107 15.06 -5.45 16.01
N GLU A 108 15.63 -6.43 16.71
CA GLU A 108 14.96 -7.68 17.04
C GLU A 108 13.74 -7.43 17.93
N MET A 109 13.88 -6.59 18.97
CA MET A 109 12.77 -6.22 19.86
C MET A 109 11.64 -5.53 19.09
N MET A 110 11.96 -4.56 18.24
CA MET A 110 10.97 -3.84 17.43
C MET A 110 10.24 -4.78 16.46
N SER A 111 10.95 -5.71 15.83
CA SER A 111 10.34 -6.73 14.96
C SER A 111 9.32 -7.58 15.74
N LYS A 112 9.65 -8.02 16.96
CA LYS A 112 8.71 -8.78 17.82
C LYS A 112 7.46 -7.97 18.15
N VAL A 113 7.60 -6.69 18.48
CA VAL A 113 6.45 -5.79 18.75
C VAL A 113 5.55 -5.68 17.53
N ILE A 114 6.13 -5.47 16.35
CA ILE A 114 5.37 -5.36 15.09
C ILE A 114 4.59 -6.66 14.80
N VAL A 115 5.20 -7.84 15.04
CA VAL A 115 4.53 -9.14 14.87
C VAL A 115 3.30 -9.25 15.78
N VAL A 116 3.41 -8.81 17.03
CA VAL A 116 2.29 -8.81 17.99
C VAL A 116 1.19 -7.86 17.54
N LEU A 117 1.53 -6.64 17.07
CA LEU A 117 0.54 -5.70 16.54
C LEU A 117 -0.22 -6.28 15.34
N PHE A 118 0.46 -6.97 14.42
CA PHE A 118 -0.19 -7.67 13.32
C PHE A 118 -1.10 -8.81 13.78
N ALA A 119 -0.67 -9.58 14.77
CA ALA A 119 -1.51 -10.63 15.34
C ALA A 119 -2.80 -10.04 15.94
N VAL A 120 -2.69 -8.94 16.69
CA VAL A 120 -3.86 -8.23 17.26
C VAL A 120 -4.77 -7.70 16.16
N GLU A 121 -4.22 -7.06 15.14
CA GLU A 121 -4.98 -6.55 13.99
C GLU A 121 -5.75 -7.68 13.28
N MET A 122 -5.10 -8.82 13.05
CA MET A 122 -5.75 -10.00 12.45
C MET A 122 -6.85 -10.55 13.35
N MET A 123 -6.62 -10.64 14.67
CA MET A 123 -7.65 -11.07 15.62
C MET A 123 -8.85 -10.11 15.63
N LEU A 124 -8.62 -8.80 15.50
CA LEU A 124 -9.69 -7.80 15.36
C LEU A 124 -10.48 -8.00 14.07
N LYS A 125 -9.80 -8.21 12.92
CA LYS A 125 -10.47 -8.51 11.63
C LYS A 125 -11.37 -9.74 11.72
N VAL A 126 -10.86 -10.82 12.31
CA VAL A 126 -11.58 -12.09 12.48
C VAL A 126 -12.77 -11.93 13.42
N SER A 127 -12.62 -11.16 14.50
CA SER A 127 -13.71 -10.88 15.45
C SER A 127 -14.83 -10.07 14.80
N VAL A 128 -14.51 -9.17 13.88
CA VAL A 128 -15.50 -8.34 13.18
C VAL A 128 -16.29 -9.16 12.15
N ALA A 129 -15.66 -10.07 11.39
CA ALA A 129 -16.30 -10.73 10.25
C ALA A 129 -15.86 -12.20 10.03
N PRO A 130 -16.04 -13.11 11.02
CA PRO A 130 -15.40 -14.44 11.02
C PRO A 130 -15.75 -15.28 9.79
N VAL A 131 -17.02 -15.32 9.40
CA VAL A 131 -17.50 -16.15 8.28
C VAL A 131 -16.91 -15.69 6.93
N HIS A 132 -16.81 -14.38 6.72
CA HIS A 132 -16.26 -13.82 5.48
C HIS A 132 -14.73 -13.89 5.45
N THR A 133 -14.09 -13.72 6.61
CA THR A 133 -12.64 -13.89 6.72
C THR A 133 -12.22 -15.32 6.39
N LEU A 134 -13.01 -16.32 6.81
CA LEU A 134 -12.73 -17.73 6.54
C LEU A 134 -13.05 -18.16 5.09
N SER A 135 -13.94 -17.47 4.38
CA SER A 135 -14.22 -17.80 2.97
C SER A 135 -13.13 -17.34 2.01
N ASN A 136 -12.36 -16.32 2.40
CA ASN A 136 -11.26 -15.81 1.59
C ASN A 136 -9.96 -16.53 1.96
N LEU A 137 -9.51 -17.42 1.07
CA LEU A 137 -8.30 -18.23 1.26
C LEU A 137 -7.07 -17.37 1.61
N TRP A 138 -6.97 -16.18 1.02
CA TRP A 138 -5.87 -15.24 1.29
C TRP A 138 -5.81 -14.74 2.72
N HIS A 139 -6.95 -14.42 3.34
CA HIS A 139 -6.99 -13.98 4.73
C HIS A 139 -6.69 -15.14 5.69
N LEU A 140 -7.15 -16.35 5.36
CA LEU A 140 -6.81 -17.55 6.13
C LEU A 140 -5.30 -17.82 6.09
N LEU A 141 -4.69 -17.69 4.92
CA LEU A 141 -3.27 -17.94 4.74
C LEU A 141 -2.43 -16.86 5.45
N ASP A 142 -2.83 -15.59 5.39
CA ASP A 142 -2.23 -14.51 6.18
C ASP A 142 -2.35 -14.77 7.69
N MET A 143 -3.52 -15.20 8.18
CA MET A 143 -3.69 -15.60 9.57
C MET A 143 -2.75 -16.74 9.96
N LEU A 144 -2.64 -17.77 9.12
CA LEU A 144 -1.80 -18.94 9.38
C LEU A 144 -0.32 -18.54 9.45
N VAL A 145 0.14 -17.65 8.56
CA VAL A 145 1.52 -17.17 8.59
C VAL A 145 1.79 -16.28 9.79
N VAL A 146 0.88 -15.35 10.14
CA VAL A 146 1.02 -14.51 11.33
C VAL A 146 1.03 -15.35 12.60
N PHE A 147 0.15 -16.34 12.70
CA PHE A 147 0.10 -17.26 13.83
C PHE A 147 1.35 -18.14 13.90
N GLY A 148 1.79 -18.70 12.76
CA GLY A 148 3.02 -19.47 12.67
C GLY A 148 4.25 -18.65 13.08
N ASN A 149 4.30 -17.37 12.69
CA ASN A 149 5.37 -16.46 13.09
C ASN A 149 5.32 -16.12 14.59
N LEU A 150 4.13 -15.93 15.15
CA LEU A 150 3.96 -15.74 16.60
C LEU A 150 4.45 -16.97 17.36
N LEU A 151 3.98 -18.16 16.96
CA LEU A 151 4.38 -19.43 17.55
C LEU A 151 5.90 -19.63 17.45
N PHE A 152 6.49 -19.35 16.30
CA PHE A 152 7.92 -19.47 16.10
C PHE A 152 8.72 -18.50 16.97
N THR A 153 8.29 -17.23 17.01
CA THR A 153 8.96 -16.18 17.79
C THR A 153 8.94 -16.45 19.28
N PHE A 154 7.82 -16.96 19.82
CA PHE A 154 7.65 -17.13 21.26
C PHE A 154 7.93 -18.55 21.76
N CYS A 155 7.68 -19.59 20.96
CA CYS A 155 7.84 -20.98 21.40
C CYS A 155 9.15 -21.62 20.96
N LEU A 156 9.76 -21.15 19.86
CA LEU A 156 10.98 -21.76 19.28
C LEU A 156 12.20 -20.85 19.44
N ALA A 157 12.26 -20.11 20.54
CA ALA A 157 13.36 -19.23 20.93
C ALA A 157 14.73 -19.93 20.72
N GLY A 158 15.37 -19.70 19.57
CA GLY A 158 16.66 -20.31 19.26
C GLY A 158 16.95 -20.72 17.81
N ARG A 159 16.00 -20.68 16.86
CA ARG A 159 16.31 -20.97 15.43
C ARG A 159 16.13 -19.73 14.54
N GLY A 160 17.20 -18.96 14.33
CA GLY A 160 17.13 -17.69 13.59
C GLY A 160 16.75 -17.80 12.10
N GLU A 161 17.01 -18.92 11.42
CA GLU A 161 16.91 -18.98 9.95
C GLU A 161 15.48 -18.93 9.42
N LEU A 162 14.52 -19.60 10.08
CA LEU A 162 13.12 -19.61 9.62
C LEU A 162 12.44 -18.25 9.78
N SER A 163 12.95 -17.39 10.67
CA SER A 163 12.42 -16.04 10.85
C SER A 163 12.54 -15.20 9.57
N LEU A 164 13.60 -15.42 8.77
CA LEU A 164 13.81 -14.70 7.52
C LEU A 164 12.78 -15.10 6.46
N LEU A 165 12.43 -16.38 6.35
CA LEU A 165 11.39 -16.86 5.42
C LEU A 165 10.01 -16.28 5.78
N LEU A 166 9.68 -16.26 7.06
CA LEU A 166 8.43 -15.66 7.55
C LEU A 166 8.40 -14.14 7.37
N ARG A 167 9.55 -13.47 7.42
CA ARG A 167 9.69 -12.06 7.06
C ARG A 167 9.51 -11.84 5.55
N CYS A 168 10.03 -12.72 4.69
CA CYS A 168 9.82 -12.65 3.23
C CYS A 168 8.33 -12.75 2.84
N TRP A 169 7.53 -13.52 3.58
CA TRP A 169 6.08 -13.55 3.37
C TRP A 169 5.43 -12.16 3.46
N ARG A 170 5.96 -11.26 4.29
CA ARG A 170 5.42 -9.91 4.46
C ARG A 170 5.64 -9.04 3.22
N ILE A 171 6.71 -9.29 2.45
CA ILE A 171 6.93 -8.64 1.15
C ILE A 171 5.83 -9.06 0.18
N PHE A 172 5.52 -10.35 0.13
CA PHE A 172 4.42 -10.85 -0.69
C PHE A 172 3.07 -10.21 -0.29
N LYS A 173 2.79 -10.13 1.02
CA LYS A 173 1.61 -9.43 1.54
C LYS A 173 1.58 -7.95 1.14
N LEU A 174 2.73 -7.25 1.19
CA LEU A 174 2.85 -5.85 0.78
C LEU A 174 2.51 -5.68 -0.70
N ILE A 175 3.03 -6.55 -1.57
CA ILE A 175 2.75 -6.52 -3.01
C ILE A 175 1.24 -6.69 -3.26
N MET A 176 0.63 -7.70 -2.64
CA MET A 176 -0.82 -7.94 -2.76
C MET A 176 -1.66 -6.75 -2.28
N LEU A 177 -1.27 -6.11 -1.16
CA LEU A 177 -1.95 -4.93 -0.63
C LEU A 177 -1.84 -3.74 -1.61
N VAL A 178 -0.68 -3.57 -2.23
CA VAL A 178 -0.43 -2.51 -3.22
C VAL A 178 -1.25 -2.75 -4.50
N GLU A 179 -1.34 -4.00 -4.97
CA GLU A 179 -2.19 -4.34 -6.12
C GLU A 179 -3.67 -4.05 -5.85
N GLU A 180 -4.19 -4.40 -4.68
CA GLU A 180 -5.58 -4.11 -4.30
C GLU A 180 -5.87 -2.61 -4.28
N GLU A 181 -4.94 -1.80 -3.76
CA GLU A 181 -5.08 -0.35 -3.76
C GLU A 181 -4.93 0.25 -5.18
N ALA A 182 -4.08 -0.33 -6.02
CA ALA A 182 -3.92 0.09 -7.41
C ALA A 182 -5.22 -0.09 -8.19
N GLU A 183 -5.92 -1.22 -8.03
CA GLU A 183 -7.23 -1.47 -8.65
C GLU A 183 -8.28 -0.45 -8.18
N LYS A 184 -8.31 -0.11 -6.88
CA LYS A 184 -9.24 0.90 -6.34
C LYS A 184 -8.97 2.29 -6.91
N ILE A 185 -7.70 2.67 -7.05
CA ILE A 185 -7.29 3.95 -7.64
C ILE A 185 -7.70 4.00 -9.12
N GLU A 186 -7.45 2.91 -9.86
CA GLU A 186 -7.86 2.81 -11.27
C GLU A 186 -9.38 2.97 -11.42
N GLU A 187 -10.17 2.32 -10.57
CA GLU A 187 -11.64 2.45 -10.61
C GLU A 187 -12.09 3.89 -10.31
N HIS A 188 -11.42 4.60 -9.39
CA HIS A 188 -11.70 6.00 -9.09
C HIS A 188 -11.41 6.92 -10.27
N ILE A 189 -10.25 6.73 -10.92
CA ILE A 189 -9.85 7.49 -12.10
C ILE A 189 -10.85 7.25 -13.24
N ARG A 190 -11.24 5.98 -13.46
CA ARG A 190 -12.21 5.61 -14.50
C ARG A 190 -13.58 6.25 -14.28
N ARG A 191 -14.03 6.39 -13.02
CA ARG A 191 -15.30 7.06 -12.69
C ARG A 191 -15.24 8.56 -12.97
N ARG A 192 -14.17 9.23 -12.54
CA ARG A 192 -13.92 10.65 -12.83
C ARG A 192 -13.96 10.95 -14.33
N MET A 193 -13.30 10.12 -15.14
CA MET A 193 -13.31 10.29 -16.60
C MET A 193 -14.71 10.14 -17.22
N LYS A 194 -15.54 9.21 -16.72
CA LYS A 194 -16.92 9.04 -17.20
C LYS A 194 -17.81 10.24 -16.84
N GLU A 195 -17.63 10.80 -15.65
CA GLU A 195 -18.36 11.99 -15.20
C GLU A 195 -17.99 13.22 -16.06
N GLU A 196 -16.70 13.43 -16.32
CA GLU A 196 -16.22 14.53 -17.17
C GLU A 196 -16.69 14.39 -18.63
N THR A 197 -16.67 13.17 -19.18
CA THR A 197 -17.18 12.89 -20.54
C THR A 197 -18.67 13.17 -20.66
N SER A 198 -19.45 12.84 -19.61
CA SER A 198 -20.90 13.07 -19.58
C SER A 198 -21.23 14.57 -19.55
N HIS A 199 -20.45 15.37 -18.83
CA HIS A 199 -20.61 16.83 -18.82
C HIS A 199 -20.18 17.50 -20.13
N ALA A 200 -19.14 17.01 -20.79
CA ALA A 200 -18.69 17.56 -22.06
C ALA A 200 -19.74 17.38 -23.19
N SER A 201 -20.52 16.30 -23.14
CA SER A 201 -21.57 16.02 -24.13
C SER A 201 -22.77 16.98 -24.05
N ASP A 202 -22.97 17.67 -22.92
CA ASP A 202 -24.10 18.59 -22.72
C ASP A 202 -23.80 20.02 -23.22
N CYS A 203 -22.52 20.36 -23.45
CA CYS A 203 -22.11 21.56 -24.17
C CYS A 203 -22.11 21.34 -25.69
N SER A 204 -23.17 20.77 -26.24
CA SER A 204 -23.41 20.82 -27.69
C SER A 204 -23.83 22.25 -28.06
N PRO A 205 -23.09 22.98 -28.92
CA PRO A 205 -23.44 24.34 -29.30
C PRO A 205 -24.71 24.34 -30.16
N ARG A 206 -25.87 24.38 -29.51
CA ARG A 206 -27.11 24.78 -30.16
C ARG A 206 -27.01 26.28 -30.45
N SER A 207 -26.93 26.59 -31.74
CA SER A 207 -27.16 27.89 -32.37
C SER A 207 -26.17 29.03 -32.06
N ALA A 208 -25.13 29.13 -32.88
CA ALA A 208 -24.71 30.42 -33.43
C ALA A 208 -24.63 30.29 -34.95
N GLY A 209 -25.44 31.10 -35.63
CA GLY A 209 -25.73 31.00 -37.05
C GLY A 209 -24.54 31.21 -37.97
N ALA A 210 -24.78 30.83 -39.23
CA ALA A 210 -23.88 30.89 -40.35
C ALA A 210 -23.12 32.21 -40.51
N ALA A 211 -21.79 32.15 -40.58
CA ALA A 211 -21.00 33.08 -41.39
C ALA A 211 -19.59 32.52 -41.68
N SER A 212 -19.39 32.27 -42.97
CA SER A 212 -18.17 32.49 -43.74
C SER A 212 -16.93 31.61 -43.50
N THR A 213 -16.74 30.74 -44.49
CA THR A 213 -15.52 30.11 -44.95
C THR A 213 -14.30 31.05 -44.97
N THR A 214 -13.29 30.75 -44.17
CA THR A 214 -11.87 30.90 -44.58
C THR A 214 -11.02 29.82 -43.91
N HIS A 215 -10.24 29.15 -44.74
CA HIS A 215 -9.16 28.24 -44.38
C HIS A 215 -8.20 28.87 -43.36
N LEU A 216 -7.93 28.20 -42.22
CA LEU A 216 -6.56 28.12 -41.67
C LEU A 216 -6.43 27.08 -40.55
N ARG A 217 -5.65 26.03 -40.83
CA ARG A 217 -4.71 25.31 -39.95
C ARG A 217 -4.83 25.56 -38.43
N HIS A 218 -5.60 24.75 -37.71
CA HIS A 218 -5.44 24.59 -36.25
C HIS A 218 -5.77 23.16 -35.80
N ALA A 219 -4.98 22.17 -36.25
CA ALA A 219 -5.15 20.75 -35.88
C ALA A 219 -4.03 20.18 -34.97
N THR A 220 -3.16 21.00 -34.37
CA THR A 220 -1.99 20.48 -33.61
C THR A 220 -1.82 21.06 -32.19
N ARG A 221 -2.82 21.73 -31.61
CA ARG A 221 -2.66 22.40 -30.30
C ARG A 221 -3.35 21.74 -29.08
N GLY A 222 -4.16 20.69 -29.26
CA GLY A 222 -4.81 19.97 -28.15
C GLY A 222 -4.02 18.77 -27.59
N GLY A 223 -3.00 18.27 -28.31
CA GLY A 223 -2.32 17.01 -28.00
C GLY A 223 -1.22 17.04 -26.94
N LYS A 224 -0.94 18.20 -26.32
CA LYS A 224 0.20 18.34 -25.38
C LYS A 224 -0.19 18.27 -23.90
N PHE A 225 -1.47 18.35 -23.58
CA PHE A 225 -1.91 18.48 -22.19
C PHE A 225 -2.05 17.13 -21.46
N GLY A 226 -2.45 16.06 -22.17
CA GLY A 226 -2.67 14.73 -21.57
C GLY A 226 -1.39 14.06 -21.09
N GLY A 227 -0.33 14.07 -21.92
CA GLY A 227 0.97 13.52 -21.54
C GLY A 227 1.63 14.26 -20.37
N GLY A 228 1.46 15.58 -20.29
CA GLY A 228 2.04 16.39 -19.20
C GLY A 228 1.46 16.04 -17.83
N ILE A 229 0.13 15.90 -17.73
CA ILE A 229 -0.54 15.53 -16.47
C ILE A 229 -0.18 14.11 -16.04
N GLY A 230 -0.14 13.16 -16.98
CA GLY A 230 0.26 11.77 -16.71
C GLY A 230 1.69 11.67 -16.19
N ALA A 231 2.62 12.43 -16.76
CA ALA A 231 4.01 12.47 -16.30
C ALA A 231 4.15 13.06 -14.88
N VAL A 232 3.39 14.12 -14.55
CA VAL A 232 3.44 14.76 -13.22
C VAL A 232 2.86 13.86 -12.14
N LEU A 233 1.72 13.20 -12.41
CA LEU A 233 1.14 12.25 -11.46
C LEU A 233 2.00 10.99 -11.32
N GLY A 234 2.54 10.50 -12.44
CA GLY A 234 3.45 9.36 -12.46
C GLY A 234 4.75 9.62 -11.70
N THR A 235 5.37 10.80 -11.88
CA THR A 235 6.57 11.19 -11.12
C THR A 235 6.28 11.36 -9.64
N ALA A 236 5.17 12.01 -9.26
CA ALA A 236 4.80 12.19 -7.86
C ALA A 236 4.54 10.84 -7.15
N THR A 237 3.83 9.93 -7.82
CA THR A 237 3.53 8.60 -7.27
C THR A 237 4.79 7.75 -7.21
N GLY A 238 5.60 7.76 -8.27
CA GLY A 238 6.89 7.07 -8.32
C GLY A 238 7.86 7.58 -7.25
N ALA A 239 7.94 8.90 -7.05
CA ALA A 239 8.75 9.49 -5.99
C ALA A 239 8.27 9.04 -4.61
N ALA A 240 6.96 9.05 -4.35
CA ALA A 240 6.38 8.64 -3.07
C ALA A 240 6.68 7.17 -2.74
N VAL A 241 6.60 6.27 -3.73
CA VAL A 241 6.99 4.86 -3.56
C VAL A 241 8.50 4.73 -3.36
N GLY A 242 9.29 5.56 -4.04
CA GLY A 242 10.75 5.60 -3.95
C GLY A 242 11.29 6.11 -2.61
N VAL A 243 10.49 6.80 -1.79
CA VAL A 243 10.88 7.26 -0.44
C VAL A 243 11.23 6.09 0.47
N ILE A 244 10.54 4.97 0.33
CA ILE A 244 10.73 3.79 1.19
C ILE A 244 12.16 3.21 1.04
N PRO A 245 12.64 2.88 -0.17
CA PRO A 245 14.03 2.47 -0.37
C PRO A 245 15.06 3.63 -0.26
N ALA A 246 14.63 4.90 -0.15
CA ALA A 246 15.53 6.05 -0.17
C ALA A 246 16.44 6.10 1.05
N ILE A 247 15.90 5.60 2.17
CA ILE A 247 16.59 5.51 3.46
C ILE A 247 17.78 4.55 3.36
N PHE A 248 17.74 3.58 2.43
CA PHE A 248 18.79 2.56 2.25
C PHE A 248 19.75 2.84 1.10
N THR A 249 19.34 3.66 0.12
CA THR A 249 20.09 3.89 -1.12
C THR A 249 20.75 5.27 -1.16
N PHE A 250 20.95 5.93 -0.02
CA PHE A 250 21.39 7.34 0.07
C PHE A 250 20.54 8.28 -0.81
N GLY A 251 19.24 8.01 -0.90
CA GLY A 251 18.30 8.82 -1.67
C GLY A 251 18.23 8.54 -3.17
N LEU A 252 19.01 7.61 -3.72
CA LEU A 252 19.01 7.29 -5.17
C LEU A 252 17.72 6.61 -5.66
N SER A 253 16.96 5.96 -4.79
CA SER A 253 15.71 5.32 -5.20
C SER A 253 14.58 6.30 -5.49
N ILE A 254 14.58 7.51 -4.90
CA ILE A 254 13.57 8.54 -5.20
C ILE A 254 13.64 8.95 -6.67
N PRO A 255 14.79 9.37 -7.23
CA PRO A 255 14.89 9.72 -8.64
C PRO A 255 14.66 8.53 -9.58
N ILE A 256 15.07 7.30 -9.20
CA ILE A 256 14.82 6.10 -10.02
C ILE A 256 13.32 5.80 -10.09
N CYS A 257 12.64 5.72 -8.94
CA CYS A 257 11.21 5.45 -8.91
C CYS A 257 10.39 6.62 -9.49
N ALA A 258 10.82 7.87 -9.30
CA ALA A 258 10.20 9.03 -9.95
C ALA A 258 10.36 8.98 -11.48
N ALA A 259 11.54 8.60 -12.00
CA ALA A 259 11.77 8.47 -13.43
C ALA A 259 10.94 7.33 -14.04
N VAL A 260 10.87 6.18 -13.38
CA VAL A 260 10.05 5.03 -13.82
C VAL A 260 8.55 5.37 -13.76
N GLY A 261 8.10 5.98 -12.67
CA GLY A 261 6.70 6.42 -12.53
C GLY A 261 6.33 7.52 -13.53
N GLY A 262 7.23 8.48 -13.74
CA GLY A 262 7.06 9.55 -14.73
C GLY A 262 7.02 9.03 -16.17
N GLY A 263 7.91 8.10 -16.51
CA GLY A 263 7.95 7.48 -17.84
C GLY A 263 6.71 6.66 -18.14
N THR A 264 6.27 5.82 -17.19
CA THR A 264 5.03 5.05 -17.33
C THR A 264 3.80 5.97 -17.40
N GLY A 265 3.73 7.02 -16.58
CA GLY A 265 2.67 8.02 -16.61
C GLY A 265 2.61 8.82 -17.92
N LEU A 266 3.75 9.15 -18.51
CA LEU A 266 3.83 9.81 -19.82
C LEU A 266 3.29 8.89 -20.93
N CYS A 267 3.75 7.64 -20.98
CA CYS A 267 3.33 6.67 -21.99
C CYS A 267 1.84 6.30 -21.87
N ALA A 268 1.32 6.14 -20.65
CA ALA A 268 -0.10 5.91 -20.43
C ALA A 268 -0.94 7.15 -20.81
N GLY A 269 -0.47 8.35 -20.48
CA GLY A 269 -1.14 9.60 -20.81
C GLY A 269 -1.21 9.89 -22.31
N THR A 270 -0.17 9.55 -23.07
CA THR A 270 -0.19 9.66 -24.54
C THR A 270 -1.03 8.57 -25.20
N ALA A 271 -1.01 7.34 -24.66
CA ALA A 271 -1.79 6.22 -25.18
C ALA A 271 -3.30 6.44 -25.05
N VAL A 272 -3.76 7.00 -23.93
CA VAL A 272 -5.18 7.36 -23.72
C VAL A 272 -5.64 8.45 -24.69
N GLN A 273 -4.74 9.33 -25.13
CA GLN A 273 -5.05 10.41 -26.08
C GLN A 273 -5.12 9.93 -27.54
N SER A 274 -4.59 8.75 -27.86
CA SER A 274 -4.61 8.16 -29.20
C SER A 274 -5.85 7.29 -29.51
N PHE A 275 -6.78 7.11 -28.57
CA PHE A 275 -8.08 6.48 -28.85
C PHE A 275 -9.09 7.55 -29.33
N PRO A 276 -9.56 7.48 -30.59
CA PRO A 276 -10.51 8.43 -31.18
C PRO A 276 -11.93 8.30 -30.64
#